data_AF-A0A946Y4B0-F1
#
_entry.id   AF-A0A946Y4B0-F1
#
_cell.length_a   1.000
_cell.length_b   1.000
_cell.length_c   1.000
_cell.angle_alpha   90.00
_cell.angle_beta   90.00
_cell.angle_gamma   90.00
#
_symmetry.space_group_name_H-M   'P 1'
#
loop_
_entity.id
_entity.type
_entity.pdbx_description
1 polymer ?
#
loop_
_entity_poly.entity_id
_entity_poly.type
_entity_poly.pdbx_seq_one_letter_code
_entity_poly.pdbx_strand_id
1 'polypeptide(L)'
;PLNNLMEDAATAEISRAQLWQWTHHATGILDEGRNVSPAWFKKLLGEEMARIEDRLGEDAFGSGHYPRAAKLLEQITLADKFLSFLTTVAYDELD
;
A
#
# COMPACT_ATOMS: atom_id res chain seq x y z
N PRO A 1 -15.06 0.67 -7.38
CA PRO A 1 -14.75 2.10 -7.64
C PRO A 1 -14.12 2.71 -6.38
N LEU A 2 -13.02 3.45 -6.54
CA LEU A 2 -12.36 4.16 -5.44
C LEU A 2 -12.40 5.65 -5.76
N ASN A 3 -12.88 6.47 -4.83
CA ASN A 3 -13.00 7.93 -5.02
C ASN A 3 -13.69 8.32 -6.35
N ASN A 4 -14.75 7.60 -6.72
CA ASN A 4 -15.52 7.76 -7.98
C ASN A 4 -14.75 7.43 -9.27
N LEU A 5 -13.58 6.80 -9.17
CA LEU A 5 -12.79 6.32 -10.32
C LEU A 5 -12.89 4.79 -10.46
N MET A 6 -12.73 4.34 -11.70
CA MET A 6 -12.63 2.92 -12.04
C MET A 6 -11.16 2.52 -11.96
N GLU A 7 -10.76 1.98 -10.83
CA GLU A 7 -9.40 1.50 -10.63
C GLU A 7 -9.29 0.02 -11.03
N ASP A 8 -8.16 -0.33 -11.63
CA ASP A 8 -7.77 -1.70 -11.92
C ASP A 8 -6.41 -2.03 -11.27
N ALA A 9 -5.85 -3.19 -11.62
CA ALA A 9 -4.55 -3.61 -11.09
C ALA A 9 -3.43 -2.63 -11.46
N ALA A 10 -3.49 -1.94 -12.61
CA ALA A 10 -2.44 -1.03 -13.04
C ALA A 10 -2.34 0.18 -12.11
N THR A 11 -3.46 0.69 -11.58
CA THR A 11 -3.45 1.74 -10.55
C THR A 11 -2.72 1.27 -9.29
N ALA A 12 -2.99 0.06 -8.82
CA ALA A 12 -2.30 -0.51 -7.68
C ALA A 12 -0.80 -0.71 -7.95
N GLU A 13 -0.44 -1.15 -9.17
CA GLU A 13 0.95 -1.35 -9.59
C GLU A 13 1.76 -0.05 -9.60
N ILE A 14 1.25 1.02 -10.21
CA ILE A 14 1.98 2.30 -10.23
C ILE A 14 2.10 2.89 -8.82
N SER A 15 1.04 2.76 -8.00
CA SER A 15 1.03 3.26 -6.62
C SER A 15 2.09 2.56 -5.76
N ARG A 16 2.11 1.22 -5.75
CA ARG A 16 3.11 0.46 -4.98
C ARG A 16 4.52 0.64 -5.53
N ALA A 17 4.67 0.87 -6.84
CA ALA A 17 5.96 1.08 -7.45
C ALA A 17 6.61 2.41 -7.04
N GLN A 18 5.81 3.48 -6.97
CA GLN A 18 6.27 4.78 -6.48
C GLN A 18 6.67 4.70 -5.00
N LEU A 19 5.87 4.03 -4.17
CA LEU A 19 6.20 3.81 -2.77
C LEU A 19 7.51 3.03 -2.60
N TRP A 20 7.69 1.94 -3.36
CA TRP A 20 8.94 1.17 -3.35
C TRP A 20 10.13 2.05 -3.75
N GLN A 21 10.01 2.85 -4.81
CA GLN A 21 11.08 3.73 -5.27
C GLN A 21 11.48 4.74 -4.17
N TRP A 22 10.50 5.37 -3.54
CA TRP A 22 10.76 6.35 -2.48
C TRP A 22 11.36 5.73 -1.22
N THR A 23 10.97 4.51 -0.85
CA THR A 23 11.53 3.83 0.33
C THR A 23 12.96 3.30 0.11
N HIS A 24 13.37 3.10 -1.14
CA HIS A 24 14.67 2.50 -1.47
C HIS A 24 15.74 3.49 -1.92
N HIS A 25 15.36 4.68 -2.39
CA HIS A 25 16.30 5.67 -2.89
C HIS A 25 16.44 6.87 -1.95
N ALA A 26 17.67 7.35 -1.77
CA ALA A 26 17.96 8.55 -0.96
C ALA A 26 17.27 9.83 -1.47
N THR A 27 16.77 9.82 -2.70
CA THR A 27 15.98 10.90 -3.32
C THR A 27 14.48 10.77 -3.08
N GLY A 28 14.02 9.77 -2.33
CA GLY A 28 12.64 9.65 -1.86
C GLY A 28 12.32 10.67 -0.77
N ILE A 29 12.41 11.96 -1.11
CA ILE A 29 12.20 13.08 -0.22
C ILE A 29 10.96 13.84 -0.72
N LEU A 30 10.00 14.04 0.17
CA LEU A 30 8.80 14.82 -0.10
C LEU A 30 9.14 16.31 -0.24
N ASP A 31 8.25 17.09 -0.83
CA ASP A 31 8.48 18.53 -1.09
C ASP A 31 8.79 19.33 0.18
N GLU A 32 8.25 18.91 1.34
CA GLU A 32 8.55 19.50 2.65
C GLU A 32 9.87 19.03 3.28
N GLY A 33 10.66 18.22 2.57
CA GLY A 33 11.99 17.77 2.97
C GLY A 33 12.01 16.45 3.77
N ARG A 34 10.89 15.74 3.90
CA ARG A 34 10.81 14.49 4.66
C ARG A 34 11.28 13.30 3.81
N ASN A 35 12.22 12.52 4.33
CA ASN A 35 12.60 11.23 3.74
C ASN A 35 11.50 10.16 3.97
N VAL A 36 11.09 9.49 2.91
CA VAL A 36 10.16 8.35 2.91
C VAL A 36 10.88 7.08 3.38
N SER A 37 11.22 7.02 4.67
CA SER A 37 11.86 5.82 5.24
C SER A 37 10.88 4.64 5.39
N PRO A 38 11.34 3.38 5.45
CA PRO A 38 10.50 2.23 5.76
C PRO A 38 9.69 2.38 7.05
N ALA A 39 10.31 2.95 8.10
CA ALA A 39 9.62 3.18 9.38
C ALA A 39 8.49 4.21 9.24
N TRP A 40 8.72 5.27 8.46
CA TRP A 40 7.70 6.28 8.20
C TRP A 40 6.56 5.73 7.34
N PHE A 41 6.88 4.95 6.30
CA PHE A 41 5.89 4.26 5.48
C PHE A 41 4.98 3.33 6.31
N LYS A 42 5.55 2.50 7.21
CA LYS A 42 4.74 1.63 8.10
C LYS A 42 3.80 2.43 9.00
N LYS A 43 4.29 3.56 9.54
CA LYS A 43 3.46 4.47 10.33
C LYS A 43 2.29 5.02 9.48
N LEU A 44 2.58 5.51 8.28
CA LEU A 44 1.56 6.06 7.38
C LEU A 44 0.54 4.99 6.97
N LEU A 45 0.99 3.76 6.68
CA LEU A 45 0.11 2.64 6.36
C LEU A 45 -0.90 2.36 7.50
N GLY A 46 -0.44 2.39 8.75
CA GLY A 46 -1.32 2.24 9.91
C GLY A 46 -2.32 3.40 10.07
N GLU A 47 -1.87 4.64 9.85
CA GLU A 47 -2.73 5.84 9.89
C GLU A 47 -3.81 5.78 8.80
N GLU A 48 -3.47 5.39 7.57
CA GLU A 48 -4.44 5.26 6.48
C GLU A 48 -5.41 4.09 6.69
N MET A 49 -4.95 2.99 7.30
CA MET A 49 -5.82 1.88 7.68
C MET A 49 -6.89 2.30 8.69
N ALA A 50 -6.51 3.08 9.71
CA ALA A 50 -7.48 3.63 10.67
C ALA A 50 -8.49 4.55 9.97
N ARG A 51 -8.05 5.40 9.03
CA ARG A 51 -8.97 6.26 8.25
C ARG A 51 -9.92 5.47 7.36
N ILE A 52 -9.46 4.35 6.81
CA ILE A 52 -10.29 3.46 6.00
C ILE A 52 -11.36 2.81 6.89
N GLU A 53 -10.98 2.34 8.08
CA GLU A 53 -11.91 1.80 9.08
C GLU A 53 -12.96 2.83 9.49
N ASP A 54 -12.54 4.05 9.85
CA ASP A 54 -13.45 5.16 10.20
C ASP A 54 -14.44 5.50 9.08
N ARG A 55 -13.98 5.46 7.81
CA ARG A 55 -14.81 5.81 6.65
C ARG A 55 -15.82 4.72 6.30
N LEU A 56 -15.48 3.45 6.52
CA LEU A 56 -16.33 2.31 6.15
C LEU A 56 -17.24 1.86 7.30
N GLY A 57 -16.83 2.10 8.54
CA GLY A 57 -17.44 1.53 9.74
C GLY A 57 -16.93 0.12 10.04
N GLU A 58 -16.99 -0.27 11.31
CA GLU A 58 -16.43 -1.53 11.84
C GLU A 58 -16.95 -2.77 11.08
N ASP A 59 -18.25 -2.83 10.77
CA ASP A 59 -18.84 -4.00 10.10
C ASP A 59 -18.30 -4.20 8.67
N ALA A 60 -18.24 -3.14 7.88
CA ALA A 60 -17.77 -3.20 6.49
C ALA A 60 -16.24 -3.39 6.43
N PHE A 61 -15.51 -2.79 7.37
CA PHE A 61 -14.08 -3.00 7.49
C PHE A 61 -13.76 -4.44 7.93
N GLY A 62 -14.44 -4.94 8.95
CA GLY A 62 -14.22 -6.28 9.53
C GLY A 62 -14.63 -7.43 8.60
N SER A 63 -15.62 -7.22 7.73
CA SER A 63 -16.00 -8.18 6.68
C SER A 63 -15.11 -8.12 5.43
N GLY A 64 -14.31 -7.06 5.28
CA GLY A 64 -13.35 -6.91 4.19
C GLY A 64 -12.00 -7.58 4.46
N HIS A 65 -11.10 -7.51 3.47
CA HIS A 65 -9.75 -8.07 3.56
C HIS A 65 -8.68 -6.99 3.81
N TYR A 66 -9.04 -5.85 4.42
CA TYR A 66 -8.13 -4.71 4.60
C TYR A 66 -6.84 -5.04 5.37
N PRO A 67 -6.88 -5.78 6.50
CA PRO A 67 -5.64 -6.15 7.21
C PRO A 67 -4.70 -7.00 6.35
N ARG A 68 -5.25 -7.92 5.56
CA ARG A 68 -4.49 -8.77 4.63
C ARG A 68 -3.91 -7.93 3.49
N ALA A 69 -4.69 -7.04 2.91
CA ALA A 69 -4.25 -6.12 1.86
C ALA A 69 -3.12 -5.19 2.32
N ALA A 70 -3.21 -4.65 3.54
CA ALA A 70 -2.17 -3.82 4.13
C ALA A 70 -0.86 -4.60 4.32
N LYS A 71 -0.94 -5.83 4.83
CA LYS A 71 0.23 -6.71 4.98
C LYS A 71 0.90 -7.00 3.64
N LEU A 72 0.11 -7.31 2.61
CA LEU A 72 0.61 -7.54 1.27
C LEU A 72 1.29 -6.28 0.69
N LEU A 73 0.66 -5.11 0.84
CA LEU A 73 1.24 -3.84 0.41
C LEU A 73 2.56 -3.55 1.12
N GLU A 74 2.63 -3.76 2.44
CA GLU A 74 3.88 -3.61 3.20
C GLU A 74 4.97 -4.52 2.65
N GLN A 75 4.66 -5.80 2.44
CA GLN A 75 5.61 -6.78 1.93
C GLN A 75 6.18 -6.37 0.56
N ILE A 76 5.33 -6.00 -0.39
CA ILE A 76 5.79 -5.68 -1.75
C ILE A 76 6.50 -4.32 -1.82
N THR A 77 6.13 -3.36 -0.97
CA THR A 77 6.75 -2.04 -0.91
C THR A 77 8.11 -2.06 -0.22
N LEU A 78 8.30 -2.95 0.76
CA LEU A 78 9.55 -3.03 1.55
C LEU A 78 10.46 -4.20 1.14
N ALA A 79 10.12 -4.94 0.09
CA ALA A 79 10.98 -5.98 -0.44
C ALA A 79 12.28 -5.40 -1.00
N ASP A 80 13.43 -5.98 -0.65
CA ASP A 80 14.77 -5.53 -1.11
C ASP A 80 14.89 -5.41 -2.64
N LYS A 81 14.15 -6.25 -3.37
CA LYS A 81 14.07 -6.23 -4.82
C LYS A 81 12.67 -5.85 -5.26
N PHE A 82 12.60 -5.04 -6.31
CA PHE A 82 11.35 -4.72 -6.96
C PHE A 82 10.72 -5.99 -7.57
N LEU A 83 9.56 -6.37 -7.05
CA LEU A 83 8.79 -7.49 -7.58
C LEU A 83 8.11 -7.06 -8.90
N SER A 84 8.13 -7.93 -9.91
CA SER A 84 7.63 -7.57 -11.25
C SER A 84 6.13 -7.29 -11.26
N PHE A 85 5.33 -8.09 -10.55
CA PHE A 85 3.87 -7.93 -10.48
C PHE A 85 3.36 -8.19 -9.08
N LEU A 86 2.48 -7.32 -8.58
CA LEU A 86 1.78 -7.53 -7.31
C LEU A 86 0.88 -8.76 -7.39
N THR A 87 0.31 -9.02 -8.57
CA THR A 87 -0.64 -10.12 -8.78
C THR A 87 -0.01 -11.48 -8.57
N THR A 88 1.29 -11.65 -8.86
CA THR A 88 2.00 -12.91 -8.59
C THR A 88 2.07 -13.21 -7.11
N VAL A 89 2.28 -12.19 -6.27
CA VAL A 89 2.32 -12.36 -4.80
C VAL A 89 0.91 -12.53 -4.25
N ALA A 90 -0.05 -11.78 -4.78
CA ALA A 90 -1.44 -11.84 -4.34
C ALA A 90 -2.16 -13.13 -4.76
N TYR A 91 -1.66 -13.84 -5.78
CA TYR A 91 -2.32 -15.04 -6.29
C TYR A 91 -2.41 -16.15 -5.24
N ASP A 92 -1.40 -16.25 -4.38
CA ASP A 92 -1.34 -17.20 -3.26
C ASP A 92 -2.40 -16.88 -2.17
N GLU A 93 -3.04 -15.72 -2.22
CA GLU A 93 -4.06 -15.29 -1.25
C GLU A 93 -5.51 -15.53 -1.75
N LEU A 94 -5.69 -16.14 -2.93
CA LEU A 94 -6.99 -16.35 -3.60
C LEU A 94 -7.70 -17.66 -3.23
N ASP A 95 -7.14 -18.46 -2.31
CA ASP A 95 -7.74 -19.73 -1.85
C ASP A 95 -9.15 -19.57 -1.26
#